data_AF-A0A3G8GYN9-F1
#
_entry.id   AF-A0A3G8GYN9-F1
#
_cell.length_a   1.000
_cell.length_b   1.000
_cell.length_c   1.000
_cell.angle_alpha   90.00
_cell.angle_beta   90.00
_cell.angle_gamma   90.00
#
_symmetry.space_group_name_H-M   'P 1'
#
loop_
_entity.id
_entity.type
_entity.pdbx_description
1 polymer ?
#
loop_
_entity_poly.entity_id
_entity_poly.type
_entity_poly.pdbx_seq_one_letter_code
_entity_poly.pdbx_strand_id
1 'polypeptide(L)' 'MSQFFENHPTLLLAAEAGVALLLLIFIVVWTMGTARKHPRPTRAPEDHPSRTGQAPQDTDRAPDA' A
#
# COMPACT_ATOMS: atom_id res chain seq x y z
N MET A 1 -15.75 -39.84 10.55
CA MET A 1 -14.34 -39.41 10.54
C MET A 1 -13.61 -40.27 9.50
N SER A 2 -13.01 -39.67 8.49
CA SER A 2 -12.45 -40.38 7.33
C SER A 2 -11.04 -40.94 7.62
N GLN A 3 -10.83 -42.24 7.36
CA GLN A 3 -9.53 -42.95 7.48
C GLN A 3 -8.39 -42.35 6.63
N PHE A 4 -8.70 -41.44 5.72
CA PHE A 4 -7.74 -40.76 4.86
C PHE A 4 -6.79 -39.82 5.61
N PHE A 5 -7.25 -39.20 6.72
CA PHE A 5 -6.41 -38.33 7.54
C PHE A 5 -5.52 -39.12 8.53
N GLU A 6 -5.90 -40.35 8.88
CA GLU A 6 -5.08 -41.22 9.73
C GLU A 6 -3.88 -41.81 8.98
N ASN A 7 -4.06 -42.19 7.71
CA ASN A 7 -3.01 -42.88 6.95
C ASN A 7 -1.94 -41.95 6.37
N HIS A 8 -2.20 -40.64 6.30
CA HIS A 8 -1.29 -39.66 5.70
C HIS A 8 -1.21 -38.38 6.55
N PRO A 9 -0.48 -38.41 7.69
CA PRO A 9 -0.34 -37.25 8.58
C PRO A 9 0.27 -36.02 7.88
N THR A 10 1.07 -36.24 6.83
CA THR A 10 1.66 -35.18 6.01
C THR A 10 0.64 -34.44 5.15
N LEU A 11 -0.45 -35.09 4.73
CA LEU A 11 -1.53 -34.42 3.98
C LEU A 11 -2.32 -33.47 4.87
N LEU A 12 -2.50 -33.81 6.15
CA LEU A 12 -3.13 -32.92 7.13
C LEU A 12 -2.30 -31.63 7.31
N LEU A 13 -0.98 -31.78 7.49
CA LEU A 13 -0.06 -30.66 7.61
C LEU A 13 -0.03 -29.82 6.32
N ALA A 14 0.02 -30.45 5.15
CA ALA A 14 0.02 -29.75 3.87
C ALA A 14 -1.30 -28.98 3.65
N ALA A 15 -2.44 -29.54 4.05
CA ALA A 15 -3.74 -28.89 3.97
C ALA A 15 -3.81 -27.67 4.92
N GLU A 16 -3.41 -27.83 6.19
CA GLU A 16 -3.39 -26.74 7.17
C GLU A 16 -2.42 -25.63 6.75
N ALA A 17 -1.20 -25.98 6.35
CA ALA A 17 -0.22 -25.02 5.86
C ALA A 17 -0.67 -24.31 4.58
N GLY A 18 -1.36 -25.01 3.68
CA GLY A 18 -1.96 -24.42 2.49
C GLY A 18 -3.05 -23.41 2.82
N VAL A 19 -3.93 -23.74 3.78
CA VAL A 19 -4.96 -22.82 4.27
C VAL A 19 -4.32 -21.60 4.95
N ALA A 20 -3.33 -21.81 5.81
CA ALA A 20 -2.61 -20.73 6.49
C ALA A 20 -1.90 -19.80 5.51
N LEU A 21 -1.25 -20.35 4.47
CA LEU A 21 -0.59 -19.58 3.43
C LEU A 21 -1.58 -18.72 2.64
N LEU A 22 -2.74 -19.27 2.27
CA LEU A 22 -3.80 -18.51 1.58
C LEU A 22 -4.33 -17.36 2.44
N LEU A 23 -4.62 -17.61 3.71
CA LEU A 23 -5.09 -16.57 4.63
C LEU A 23 -4.04 -15.48 4.84
N LEU A 24 -2.76 -15.84 5.00
CA LEU A 24 -1.65 -14.90 5.14
C LEU A 24 -1.56 -13.98 3.90
N ILE A 25 -1.60 -14.55 2.70
CA ILE A 25 -1.56 -13.77 1.46
C ILE A 25 -2.78 -12.84 1.39
N PHE A 26 -3.97 -13.36 1.68
CA PHE A 26 -5.20 -12.60 1.66
C PHE A 26 -5.13 -11.39 2.61
N ILE A 27 -4.73 -11.58 3.88
CA ILE A 27 -4.63 -10.48 4.83
C ILE A 27 -3.57 -9.46 4.43
N VAL A 28 -2.42 -9.88 3.87
CA VAL A 28 -1.37 -8.93 3.44
C VAL A 28 -1.86 -8.06 2.29
N VAL A 29 -2.44 -8.66 1.26
CA VAL A 29 -2.99 -7.92 0.11
C VAL A 29 -4.15 -7.03 0.56
N TRP A 30 -5.04 -7.56 1.39
CA TRP A 30 -6.20 -6.85 1.92
C TRP A 30 -5.81 -5.67 2.81
N THR A 31 -4.82 -5.82 3.68
CA THR A 31 -4.38 -4.77 4.61
C THR A 31 -3.50 -3.72 3.93
N MET A 32 -2.62 -4.11 2.99
CA MET A 32 -1.79 -3.16 2.23
C MET A 32 -2.61 -2.38 1.18
N GLY A 33 -3.66 -2.98 0.60
CA GLY A 33 -4.49 -2.34 -0.43
C GLY A 33 -5.35 -1.19 0.09
N THR A 34 -5.69 -1.16 1.37
CA THR A 34 -6.56 -0.13 1.97
C THR A 34 -5.80 1.12 2.44
N ALA A 35 -4.48 1.05 2.59
CA ALA A 35 -3.65 2.15 3.07
C ALA A 35 -3.40 3.28 2.05
N ARG A 36 -3.74 3.11 0.77
CA ARG A 36 -3.44 4.08 -0.31
C ARG A 36 -4.46 5.21 -0.50
N LYS A 37 -5.36 5.44 0.47
CA LYS A 37 -6.40 6.49 0.38
C LYS A 37 -6.24 7.62 1.41
N HIS A 38 -5.01 8.00 1.72
CA HIS A 38 -4.73 9.37 2.18
C HIS A 38 -3.88 10.05 1.12
N PRO A 39 -4.50 10.55 0.02
CA PRO A 39 -3.84 11.55 -0.78
C PRO A 39 -3.38 12.63 0.20
N ARG A 40 -2.06 12.83 0.27
CA ARG A 40 -1.45 13.91 1.03
C ARG A 40 -2.28 15.16 0.74
N PRO A 41 -2.83 15.88 1.75
CA PRO A 41 -3.66 17.05 1.52
C PRO A 41 -2.99 17.88 0.45
N THR A 42 -3.62 17.96 -0.72
CA THR A 42 -3.09 18.69 -1.86
C THR A 42 -2.75 20.06 -1.32
N ARG A 43 -1.52 20.49 -1.60
CA ARG A 43 -0.99 21.79 -1.18
C ARG A 43 -2.09 22.84 -1.31
N ALA A 44 -2.23 23.69 -0.30
CA ALA A 44 -3.33 24.66 -0.18
C ALA A 44 -3.68 25.26 -1.56
N PRO A 45 -4.98 25.45 -1.88
CA PRO A 45 -5.42 26.01 -3.15
C PRO A 45 -4.57 27.22 -3.54
N GLU A 46 -4.32 27.39 -4.84
CA GLU A 46 -3.52 28.50 -5.40
C GLU A 46 -3.93 29.88 -4.83
N ASP A 47 -5.20 30.00 -4.44
CA ASP A 47 -5.88 31.19 -3.92
C ASP A 47 -5.84 31.33 -2.38
N HIS A 48 -4.79 30.81 -1.72
CA HIS A 48 -4.60 31.04 -0.29
C HIS A 48 -4.15 32.50 -0.07
N PRO A 49 -4.77 33.30 0.83
CA PRO A 49 -4.47 34.72 1.00
C PRO A 49 -3.03 35.01 1.47
N SER A 50 -2.31 34.00 1.96
CA SER A 50 -0.87 34.10 2.27
C SER A 50 0.04 34.06 1.03
N ARG A 51 -0.50 33.79 -0.18
CA ARG A 51 0.23 33.83 -1.46
C ARG A 51 0.08 35.14 -2.22
N THR A 52 -0.85 36.03 -1.81
CA THR A 52 -1.18 37.30 -2.48
C THR A 52 -0.08 38.38 -2.40
N GLY A 53 1.17 37.98 -2.21
CA GLY A 53 2.35 38.84 -2.22
C GLY A 53 3.64 38.14 -2.63
N GLN A 54 3.58 36.87 -3.07
CA GLN A 54 4.77 36.14 -3.48
C GLN A 54 4.82 36.12 -5.01
N ALA A 55 5.52 37.12 -5.56
CA ALA A 55 5.87 37.18 -6.97
C ALA A 55 6.52 35.86 -7.42
N PRO A 56 6.37 35.45 -8.70
CA PRO A 56 7.09 34.31 -9.22
C PRO A 56 8.59 34.60 -9.11
N GLN A 57 9.28 33.94 -8.16
CA GLN A 57 10.73 33.78 -8.30
C GLN A 57 10.93 32.74 -9.39
N ASP A 58 10.83 33.20 -10.64
CA ASP A 58 11.54 32.62 -11.77
C ASP A 58 13.04 32.79 -11.47
N THR A 59 13.59 31.88 -10.68
CA THR A 59 15.04 31.73 -10.52
C THR A 59 15.41 30.36 -11.05
N ASP A 60 15.10 30.15 -12.33
CA ASP A 60 15.47 28.92 -13.02
C ASP A 60 15.70 29.18 -14.52
N ARG A 61 16.62 30.11 -14.88
CA ARG A 61 17.40 29.97 -16.12
C ARG A 61 18.65 30.87 -16.20
N ALA A 62 19.76 30.20 -16.47
CA ALA A 62 21.06 30.64 -17.03
C ALA A 62 22.08 31.31 -16.09
N PRO A 63 23.24 30.66 -15.83
CA PRO A 63 24.52 31.33 -15.94
C PRO A 63 25.00 31.23 -17.40
N ASP A 64 25.31 32.39 -17.97
CA ASP A 64 25.99 32.55 -19.26
C ASP A 64 27.31 31.74 -19.28
N ALA A 65 27.60 31.12 -20.44
CA ALA A 65 28.87 30.48 -20.77
C ALA A 65 29.53 31.22 -21.93
#